data_AF-A0A2M7ZGQ7-F1
#
_entry.id   AF-A0A2M7ZGQ7-F1
#
_cell.length_a   1.000
_cell.length_b   1.000
_cell.length_c   1.000
_cell.angle_alpha   90.00
_cell.angle_beta   90.00
_cell.angle_gamma   90.00
#
_symmetry.space_group_name_H-M   'P 1'
#
loop_
_entity.id
_entity.type
_entity.pdbx_description
1 polymer ?
#
loop_
_entity_poly.entity_id
_entity_poly.type
_entity_poly.pdbx_seq_one_letter_code
_entity_poly.pdbx_strand_id
1 'polypeptide(L)'
;MNFFDILKIIDFFSEPVIILEKGRIKFINSAANEFFQLDSSEISEKYFATFLADFSENKLELTNFLISNLNDKHENFSFDCKLINHFDYSDKIKISIQKFDDTHSFVKIDTTKIIFEQLNSKFRTEKEKLKNELIQSQNMTSQMKEIFLNQVSHEIRTPLSAILSFASMIREDLKEHIPADLMTGFEVINRGGDRVIRTVDLMLNMSEILTNTFRFNPQELDFFSDIFYSIFDKNKNYAKEKNIKFEYTNQSKCDSILADEFMLNQIVDNIINNAIKFTDGGSVK
;
A
#
# COMPACT_ATOMS: atom_id res chain seq x y z
N MET A 1 -57.74 -12.30 -18.10
CA MET A 1 -56.59 -12.98 -17.47
C MET A 1 -57.02 -13.36 -16.07
N ASN A 2 -56.86 -14.61 -15.63
CA ASN A 2 -57.30 -14.98 -14.28
C ASN A 2 -56.28 -14.45 -13.25
N PHE A 3 -56.71 -14.16 -12.02
CA PHE A 3 -55.83 -13.58 -10.98
C PHE A 3 -54.56 -14.43 -10.76
N PHE A 4 -54.67 -15.76 -10.90
CA PHE A 4 -53.55 -16.69 -10.84
C PHE A 4 -52.49 -16.52 -11.93
N ASP A 5 -52.86 -16.08 -13.14
CA ASP A 5 -51.90 -15.87 -14.23
C ASP A 5 -51.09 -14.59 -14.00
N ILE A 6 -51.70 -13.59 -13.37
CA ILE A 6 -51.06 -12.33 -12.98
C ILE A 6 -50.00 -12.59 -11.89
N LEU A 7 -50.31 -13.44 -10.91
CA LEU A 7 -49.35 -13.82 -9.86
C LEU A 7 -48.08 -14.45 -10.44
N LYS A 8 -48.22 -15.35 -11.43
CA LYS A 8 -47.07 -15.98 -12.09
C LYS A 8 -46.18 -14.98 -12.82
N ILE A 9 -46.75 -13.96 -13.45
CA ILE A 9 -45.98 -12.91 -14.13
C ILE A 9 -45.26 -12.03 -13.11
N ILE A 10 -45.93 -11.70 -12.00
CA ILE A 10 -45.36 -10.84 -10.96
C ILE A 10 -44.14 -11.47 -10.29
N ASP A 11 -44.14 -12.80 -10.19
CA ASP A 11 -43.03 -13.53 -9.59
C ASP A 11 -41.71 -13.43 -10.39
N PHE A 12 -41.78 -13.09 -11.68
CA PHE A 12 -40.59 -12.86 -12.52
C PHE A 12 -40.02 -11.44 -12.42
N PHE A 13 -40.68 -10.51 -11.73
CA PHE A 13 -40.10 -9.17 -11.55
C PHE A 13 -38.86 -9.23 -10.64
N SER A 14 -37.80 -8.56 -11.06
CA SER A 14 -36.55 -8.42 -10.29
C SER A 14 -36.67 -7.49 -9.09
N GLU A 15 -37.71 -6.68 -9.04
CA GLU A 15 -37.98 -5.78 -7.92
C GLU A 15 -38.96 -6.42 -6.93
N PRO A 16 -38.85 -6.14 -5.62
CA PRO A 16 -39.85 -6.56 -4.65
C PRO A 16 -41.23 -6.01 -4.99
N VAL A 17 -42.18 -6.93 -5.20
CA VAL A 17 -43.59 -6.63 -5.44
C VAL A 17 -44.46 -7.34 -4.41
N ILE A 18 -45.41 -6.60 -3.85
CA ILE A 18 -46.37 -7.08 -2.86
C ILE A 18 -47.78 -6.77 -3.38
N ILE A 19 -48.70 -7.70 -3.19
CA ILE A 19 -50.13 -7.48 -3.44
C ILE A 19 -50.84 -7.34 -2.11
N LEU A 20 -51.58 -6.26 -1.97
CA LEU A 20 -52.41 -5.98 -0.81
C LEU A 20 -53.87 -6.26 -1.13
N GLU A 21 -54.61 -6.84 -0.19
CA GLU A 21 -56.06 -6.86 -0.15
C GLU A 21 -56.52 -6.06 1.08
N LYS A 22 -57.21 -4.93 0.88
CA LYS A 22 -57.65 -4.02 1.97
C LYS A 22 -56.52 -3.67 2.96
N GLY A 23 -55.30 -3.46 2.43
CA GLY A 23 -54.09 -3.11 3.20
C GLY A 23 -53.36 -4.28 3.86
N ARG A 24 -53.84 -5.52 3.70
CA ARG A 24 -53.19 -6.75 4.19
C ARG A 24 -52.41 -7.44 3.07
N ILE A 25 -51.28 -8.04 3.41
CA ILE A 25 -50.43 -8.73 2.43
C ILE A 25 -51.09 -10.04 2.00
N LYS A 26 -51.48 -10.11 0.73
CA LYS A 26 -52.06 -11.30 0.11
C LYS A 26 -50.99 -12.15 -0.58
N PHE A 27 -50.01 -11.50 -1.18
CA PHE A 27 -48.95 -12.13 -1.95
C PHE A 27 -47.68 -11.27 -1.94
N ILE A 28 -46.53 -11.94 -2.02
CA ILE A 28 -45.20 -11.36 -2.21
C ILE A 28 -44.46 -12.19 -3.24
N ASN A 29 -43.73 -11.53 -4.14
CA ASN A 29 -42.89 -12.24 -5.10
C ASN A 29 -41.57 -12.75 -4.48
N SER A 30 -40.85 -13.57 -5.22
CA SER A 30 -39.54 -14.11 -4.86
C SER A 30 -38.53 -13.02 -4.47
N ALA A 31 -38.49 -11.90 -5.21
CA ALA A 31 -37.61 -10.77 -4.89
C ALA A 31 -37.97 -10.09 -3.55
N ALA A 32 -39.27 -9.97 -3.23
CA ALA A 32 -39.72 -9.47 -1.94
C ALA A 32 -39.43 -10.44 -0.80
N ASN A 33 -39.59 -11.75 -1.00
CA ASN A 33 -39.18 -12.77 -0.03
C ASN A 33 -37.69 -12.64 0.32
N GLU A 34 -36.82 -12.56 -0.68
CA GLU A 34 -35.38 -12.40 -0.47
C GLU A 34 -35.04 -11.09 0.22
N PHE A 35 -35.71 -10.00 -0.16
CA PHE A 35 -35.49 -8.68 0.41
C PHE A 35 -35.94 -8.56 1.88
N PHE A 36 -37.09 -9.12 2.24
CA PHE A 36 -37.58 -9.10 3.62
C PHE A 36 -36.96 -10.19 4.49
N GLN A 37 -36.35 -11.24 3.91
CA GLN A 37 -35.78 -12.39 4.62
C GLN A 37 -36.75 -13.05 5.61
N LEU A 38 -38.04 -13.06 5.27
CA LEU A 38 -39.12 -13.58 6.10
C LEU A 38 -39.88 -14.65 5.31
N ASP A 39 -40.31 -15.70 6.02
CA ASP A 39 -41.12 -16.75 5.40
C ASP A 39 -42.49 -16.19 4.99
N SER A 40 -42.94 -16.55 3.78
CA SER A 40 -44.21 -16.06 3.22
C SER A 40 -45.43 -16.37 4.09
N SER A 41 -45.35 -17.43 4.91
CA SER A 41 -46.37 -17.78 5.90
C SER A 41 -46.43 -16.84 7.11
N GLU A 42 -45.32 -16.17 7.45
CA GLU A 42 -45.26 -15.23 8.57
C GLU A 42 -45.74 -13.83 8.19
N ILE A 43 -45.72 -13.48 6.91
CA ILE A 43 -46.08 -12.16 6.39
C ILE A 43 -47.54 -12.12 5.90
N SER A 44 -48.05 -13.25 5.42
CA SER A 44 -49.42 -13.36 4.91
C SER A 44 -50.44 -12.85 5.94
N GLU A 45 -51.41 -12.07 5.47
CA GLU A 45 -52.49 -11.47 6.26
C GLU A 45 -52.08 -10.37 7.28
N LYS A 46 -50.78 -10.06 7.42
CA LYS A 46 -50.31 -8.88 8.18
C LYS A 46 -50.59 -7.60 7.40
N TYR A 47 -50.79 -6.50 8.13
CA TYR A 47 -50.90 -5.17 7.53
C TYR A 47 -49.54 -4.73 7.01
N PHE A 48 -49.45 -4.29 5.76
CA PHE A 48 -48.18 -3.81 5.21
C PHE A 48 -47.59 -2.63 6.01
N ALA A 49 -48.45 -1.82 6.65
CA ALA A 49 -48.07 -0.74 7.56
C ALA A 49 -47.09 -1.15 8.67
N THR A 50 -47.15 -2.40 9.14
CA THR A 50 -46.26 -2.86 10.21
C THR A 50 -44.81 -3.00 9.77
N PHE A 51 -44.55 -2.99 8.48
CA PHE A 51 -43.20 -3.02 7.90
C PHE A 51 -42.68 -1.63 7.54
N LEU A 52 -43.52 -0.60 7.69
CA LEU A 52 -43.14 0.79 7.44
C LEU A 52 -42.90 1.48 8.77
N ALA A 53 -41.66 1.87 9.07
CA ALA A 53 -41.32 2.47 10.36
C ALA A 53 -42.17 3.72 10.64
N ASP A 54 -42.40 4.53 9.60
CA ASP A 54 -43.18 5.76 9.66
C ASP A 54 -44.68 5.52 9.95
N PHE A 55 -45.19 4.29 9.81
CA PHE A 55 -46.60 3.93 10.02
C PHE A 55 -46.81 2.77 11.00
N SER A 56 -45.74 2.34 11.67
CA SER A 56 -45.70 1.10 12.44
C SER A 56 -46.57 1.12 13.70
N GLU A 57 -46.67 2.28 14.34
CA GLU A 57 -47.46 2.47 15.56
C GLU A 57 -48.97 2.68 15.27
N ASN A 58 -49.34 3.03 14.03
CA ASN A 58 -50.72 3.40 13.70
C ASN A 58 -51.18 2.83 12.34
N LYS A 59 -51.69 1.60 12.38
CA LYS A 59 -52.23 0.87 11.21
C LYS A 59 -53.37 1.61 10.48
N LEU A 60 -54.11 2.45 11.21
CA LEU A 60 -55.20 3.27 10.66
C LEU A 60 -54.64 4.41 9.79
N GLU A 61 -53.44 4.89 10.10
CA GLU A 61 -52.79 6.00 9.44
C GLU A 61 -52.33 5.63 8.03
N LEU A 62 -51.73 4.45 7.83
CA LEU A 62 -51.44 3.96 6.48
C LEU A 62 -52.73 3.76 5.68
N THR A 63 -53.75 3.16 6.30
CA THR A 63 -55.01 2.88 5.62
C THR A 63 -55.68 4.17 5.17
N ASN A 64 -55.74 5.17 6.04
CA ASN A 64 -56.29 6.50 5.73
C ASN A 64 -55.42 7.24 4.70
N PHE A 65 -54.09 7.12 4.80
CA PHE A 65 -53.14 7.70 3.86
C PHE A 65 -53.27 7.08 2.45
N LEU A 66 -53.48 5.76 2.37
CA LEU A 66 -53.76 5.07 1.11
C LEU A 66 -55.10 5.51 0.53
N ILE A 67 -56.16 5.52 1.35
CA ILE A 67 -57.50 5.94 0.92
C ILE A 67 -57.49 7.40 0.44
N SER A 68 -56.83 8.32 1.17
CA SER A 68 -56.78 9.73 0.80
C SER A 68 -56.02 9.96 -0.51
N ASN A 69 -54.98 9.18 -0.78
CA ASN A 69 -54.09 9.37 -1.93
C ASN A 69 -54.43 8.49 -3.14
N LEU A 70 -55.25 7.44 -2.99
CA LEU A 70 -55.73 6.55 -4.06
C LEU A 70 -57.21 6.81 -4.46
N ASN A 71 -57.79 7.93 -4.01
CA ASN A 71 -59.12 8.35 -4.45
C ASN A 71 -59.15 8.69 -5.96
N ASP A 72 -60.34 8.59 -6.57
CA ASP A 72 -60.75 8.51 -8.00
C ASP A 72 -59.96 9.25 -9.12
N LYS A 73 -58.93 10.05 -8.82
CA LYS A 73 -58.08 10.72 -9.81
C LYS A 73 -56.63 10.21 -9.86
N HIS A 74 -56.16 9.47 -8.86
CA HIS A 74 -54.78 8.98 -8.79
C HIS A 74 -54.77 7.46 -8.59
N GLU A 75 -54.57 6.71 -9.67
CA GLU A 75 -54.42 5.25 -9.62
C GLU A 75 -53.06 4.80 -9.07
N ASN A 76 -52.07 5.71 -9.05
CA ASN A 76 -50.68 5.46 -8.64
C ASN A 76 -50.19 6.54 -7.66
N PHE A 77 -49.48 6.12 -6.63
CA PHE A 77 -48.87 6.99 -5.63
C PHE A 77 -47.49 6.48 -5.22
N SER A 78 -46.51 7.37 -5.04
CA SER A 78 -45.16 7.00 -4.58
C SER A 78 -44.70 7.89 -3.44
N PHE A 79 -44.01 7.31 -2.46
CA PHE A 79 -43.51 8.00 -1.28
C PHE A 79 -42.22 7.35 -0.76
N ASP A 80 -41.43 8.12 -0.03
CA ASP A 80 -40.20 7.64 0.59
C ASP A 80 -40.46 7.29 2.06
N CYS A 81 -40.17 6.05 2.45
CA CYS A 81 -40.43 5.54 3.80
C CYS A 81 -39.28 4.65 4.29
N LYS A 82 -39.03 4.65 5.60
CA LYS A 82 -38.11 3.68 6.21
C LYS A 82 -38.83 2.35 6.42
N LEU A 83 -38.17 1.25 6.10
CA LEU A 83 -38.69 -0.08 6.38
C LEU A 83 -38.21 -0.55 7.76
N ILE A 84 -39.10 -1.21 8.50
CA ILE A 84 -38.73 -2.02 9.66
C ILE A 84 -38.22 -3.33 9.11
N ASN A 85 -36.91 -3.42 8.93
CA ASN A 85 -36.24 -4.67 8.59
C ASN A 85 -34.99 -4.81 9.48
N HIS A 86 -34.43 -6.01 9.53
CA HIS A 86 -33.16 -6.32 10.20
C HIS A 86 -31.94 -5.62 9.61
N PHE A 87 -32.11 -4.92 8.50
CA PHE A 87 -31.07 -4.08 7.96
C PHE A 87 -31.13 -2.71 8.63
N ASP A 88 -30.00 -2.27 9.19
CA ASP A 88 -29.75 -0.91 9.71
C ASP A 88 -29.78 0.16 8.58
N TYR A 89 -30.82 0.17 7.75
CA TYR A 89 -31.03 1.22 6.76
C TYR A 89 -31.66 2.42 7.43
N SER A 90 -30.83 3.41 7.75
CA SER A 90 -31.27 4.74 8.19
C SER A 90 -32.06 5.48 7.13
N ASP A 91 -31.98 5.05 5.88
CA ASP A 91 -32.39 5.81 4.72
C ASP A 91 -33.77 5.40 4.22
N LYS A 92 -34.54 6.41 3.79
CA LYS A 92 -35.87 6.19 3.22
C LYS A 92 -35.75 5.52 1.85
N ILE A 93 -36.66 4.59 1.59
CA ILE A 93 -36.76 3.81 0.36
C ILE A 93 -38.02 4.27 -0.37
N LYS A 94 -37.94 4.40 -1.69
CA LYS A 94 -39.10 4.75 -2.50
C LYS A 94 -40.02 3.55 -2.63
N ILE A 95 -41.26 3.73 -2.20
CA ILE A 95 -42.36 2.77 -2.30
C ILE A 95 -43.40 3.34 -3.23
N SER A 96 -43.80 2.56 -4.24
CA SER A 96 -44.85 2.93 -5.18
C SER A 96 -46.03 1.99 -5.01
N ILE A 97 -47.23 2.55 -4.89
CA ILE A 97 -48.47 1.83 -4.69
C ILE A 97 -49.43 2.15 -5.82
N GLN A 98 -49.98 1.11 -6.45
CA GLN A 98 -50.91 1.20 -7.56
C GLN A 98 -52.20 0.47 -7.21
N LYS A 99 -53.35 1.13 -7.37
CA LYS A 99 -54.66 0.48 -7.24
C LYS A 99 -54.90 -0.44 -8.44
N PHE A 100 -55.33 -1.68 -8.19
CA PHE A 100 -55.73 -2.61 -9.24
C PHE A 100 -57.25 -2.69 -9.36
N ASP A 101 -57.93 -2.85 -8.22
CA ASP A 101 -59.38 -2.80 -8.10
C ASP A 101 -59.77 -2.19 -6.75
N ASP A 102 -61.05 -2.18 -6.39
CA ASP A 102 -61.54 -1.59 -5.13
C ASP A 102 -61.02 -2.28 -3.86
N THR A 103 -60.43 -3.45 -4.01
CA THR A 103 -59.94 -4.28 -2.90
C THR A 103 -58.44 -4.54 -2.96
N HIS A 104 -57.83 -4.54 -4.15
CA HIS A 104 -56.45 -4.94 -4.38
C HIS A 104 -55.55 -3.77 -4.81
N SER A 105 -54.33 -3.74 -4.27
CA SER A 105 -53.27 -2.80 -4.66
C SER A 105 -51.93 -3.52 -4.84
N PHE A 106 -51.12 -3.06 -5.80
CA PHE A 106 -49.73 -3.47 -5.95
C PHE A 106 -48.82 -2.50 -5.21
N VAL A 107 -47.80 -3.01 -4.55
CA VAL A 107 -46.72 -2.24 -3.93
C VAL A 107 -45.41 -2.67 -4.58
N LYS A 108 -44.63 -1.72 -5.07
CA LYS A 108 -43.29 -1.90 -5.63
C LYS A 108 -42.29 -1.15 -4.76
N ILE A 109 -41.20 -1.81 -4.39
CA ILE A 109 -40.15 -1.23 -3.55
C ILE A 109 -38.88 -1.04 -4.38
N ASP A 110 -38.39 0.20 -4.47
CA ASP A 110 -37.15 0.50 -5.19
C ASP A 110 -35.92 0.20 -4.33
N THR A 111 -35.27 -0.93 -4.58
CA THR A 111 -34.11 -1.41 -3.82
C THR A 111 -32.77 -0.96 -4.41
N THR A 112 -32.77 -0.21 -5.51
CA THR A 112 -31.53 0.13 -6.25
C THR A 112 -30.53 0.86 -5.36
N LYS A 113 -31.00 1.82 -4.57
CA LYS A 113 -30.16 2.58 -3.63
C LYS A 113 -29.50 1.68 -2.58
N ILE A 114 -30.26 0.74 -2.02
CA ILE A 114 -29.80 -0.20 -0.98
C ILE A 114 -28.72 -1.11 -1.54
N ILE A 115 -28.98 -1.73 -2.69
CA ILE A 115 -28.04 -2.65 -3.35
C ILE A 115 -26.75 -1.90 -3.71
N PHE A 116 -26.87 -0.68 -4.20
CA PHE A 116 -25.72 0.16 -4.52
C PHE A 116 -24.86 0.48 -3.29
N GLU A 117 -25.49 0.83 -2.16
CA GLU A 117 -24.79 1.09 -0.89
C GLU A 117 -24.11 -0.17 -0.33
N GLN A 118 -24.79 -1.32 -0.37
CA GLN A 118 -24.22 -2.62 0.02
C GLN A 118 -23.03 -3.01 -0.85
N LEU A 119 -23.14 -2.85 -2.17
CA LEU A 119 -22.05 -3.13 -3.09
C LEU A 119 -20.87 -2.21 -2.80
N ASN A 120 -21.11 -0.91 -2.64
CA ASN A 120 -20.06 0.05 -2.34
C ASN A 120 -19.37 -0.21 -1.01
N SER A 121 -20.11 -0.57 0.04
CA SER A 121 -19.51 -0.91 1.33
C SER A 121 -18.62 -2.16 1.20
N LYS A 122 -19.11 -3.21 0.53
CA LYS A 122 -18.34 -4.44 0.25
C LYS A 122 -17.09 -4.15 -0.57
N PHE A 123 -17.20 -3.38 -1.65
CA PHE A 123 -16.06 -2.98 -2.49
C PHE A 123 -15.02 -2.18 -1.70
N ARG A 124 -15.44 -1.28 -0.81
CA ARG A 124 -14.52 -0.52 0.04
C ARG A 124 -13.75 -1.42 1.00
N THR A 125 -14.43 -2.35 1.65
CA THR A 125 -13.80 -3.31 2.58
C THR A 125 -12.80 -4.20 1.87
N GLU A 126 -13.15 -4.73 0.70
CA GLU A 126 -12.25 -5.59 -0.09
C GLU A 126 -11.03 -4.83 -0.60
N LYS A 127 -11.23 -3.59 -1.06
CA LYS A 127 -10.13 -2.71 -1.48
C LYS A 127 -9.16 -2.41 -0.35
N GLU A 128 -9.65 -2.10 0.84
CA GLU A 128 -8.79 -1.84 2.00
C GLU A 128 -8.03 -3.11 2.44
N LYS A 129 -8.69 -4.28 2.37
CA LYS A 129 -8.02 -5.56 2.65
C LYS A 129 -6.86 -5.83 1.69
N LEU A 130 -7.10 -5.73 0.38
CA LEU A 130 -6.06 -5.92 -0.64
C LEU A 130 -4.90 -4.92 -0.49
N LYS A 131 -5.22 -3.66 -0.17
CA LYS A 131 -4.21 -2.63 0.07
C LYS A 131 -3.33 -2.98 1.28
N ASN A 132 -3.93 -3.44 2.38
CA ASN A 132 -3.20 -3.84 3.58
C ASN A 132 -2.32 -5.08 3.32
N GLU A 133 -2.82 -6.07 2.59
CA GLU A 133 -2.05 -7.25 2.18
C GLU A 133 -0.84 -6.87 1.31
N LEU A 134 -1.03 -5.95 0.36
CA LEU A 134 0.05 -5.44 -0.49
C LEU A 134 1.12 -4.72 0.35
N ILE A 135 0.73 -3.84 1.27
CA ILE A 135 1.65 -3.13 2.16
C ILE A 135 2.43 -4.12 3.03
N GLN A 136 1.76 -5.12 3.61
CA GLN A 136 2.42 -6.15 4.42
C GLN A 136 3.44 -6.96 3.61
N SER A 137 3.05 -7.41 2.41
CA SER A 137 3.95 -8.16 1.53
C SER A 137 5.18 -7.34 1.11
N GLN A 138 4.99 -6.05 0.82
CA GLN A 138 6.09 -5.14 0.49
C GLN A 138 7.03 -4.96 1.69
N ASN A 139 6.48 -4.72 2.88
CA ASN A 139 7.28 -4.55 4.10
C ASN A 139 8.09 -5.81 4.45
N MET A 140 7.47 -6.99 4.38
CA MET A 140 8.17 -8.26 4.62
C MET A 140 9.30 -8.47 3.61
N THR A 141 9.05 -8.19 2.32
CA THR A 141 10.07 -8.34 1.27
C THR A 141 11.25 -7.40 1.50
N SER A 142 10.98 -6.14 1.87
CA SER A 142 12.03 -5.16 2.16
C SER A 142 12.86 -5.56 3.38
N GLN A 143 12.22 -5.99 4.46
CA GLN A 143 12.92 -6.46 5.68
C GLN A 143 13.77 -7.71 5.40
N MET A 144 13.25 -8.68 4.65
CA MET A 144 14.01 -9.88 4.29
C MET A 144 15.22 -9.54 3.42
N LYS A 145 15.08 -8.59 2.47
CA LYS A 145 16.21 -8.12 1.66
C LYS A 145 17.29 -7.47 2.51
N GLU A 146 16.92 -6.65 3.47
CA GLU A 146 17.87 -5.99 4.38
C GLU A 146 18.63 -7.00 5.24
N ILE A 147 17.91 -7.94 5.87
CA ILE A 147 18.53 -9.01 6.68
C ILE A 147 19.48 -9.85 5.83
N PHE A 148 19.04 -10.26 4.63
CA PHE A 148 19.84 -11.06 3.72
C PHE A 148 21.13 -10.33 3.30
N LEU A 149 21.02 -9.06 2.90
CA LEU A 149 22.19 -8.27 2.48
C LEU A 149 23.17 -8.07 3.64
N ASN A 150 22.68 -7.75 4.84
CA ASN A 150 23.51 -7.63 6.05
C ASN A 150 24.26 -8.92 6.37
N GLN A 151 23.58 -10.07 6.33
CA GLN A 151 24.19 -11.37 6.60
C GLN A 151 25.24 -11.73 5.54
N VAL A 152 24.89 -11.63 4.26
CA VAL A 152 25.80 -11.93 3.16
C VAL A 152 27.04 -11.04 3.20
N SER A 153 26.88 -9.76 3.57
CA SER A 153 28.01 -8.86 3.72
C SER A 153 29.01 -9.34 4.77
N HIS A 154 28.52 -9.69 5.96
CA HIS A 154 29.38 -10.22 7.02
C HIS A 154 30.04 -11.55 6.64
N GLU A 155 29.29 -12.46 6.00
CA GLU A 155 29.82 -13.76 5.58
C GLU A 155 30.84 -13.67 4.43
N ILE A 156 30.74 -12.65 3.57
CA ILE A 156 31.75 -12.39 2.52
C ILE A 156 32.96 -11.65 3.08
N ARG A 157 32.75 -10.65 3.95
CA ARG A 157 33.83 -9.80 4.46
C ARG A 157 34.84 -10.60 5.27
N THR A 158 34.39 -11.46 6.17
CA THR A 158 35.28 -12.25 7.05
C THR A 158 36.31 -13.11 6.30
N PRO A 159 35.94 -14.02 5.38
CA PRO A 159 36.90 -14.84 4.64
C PRO A 159 37.76 -13.99 3.71
N LEU A 160 37.21 -12.92 3.14
CA LEU A 160 37.93 -12.05 2.23
C LEU A 160 39.00 -11.22 2.94
N SER A 161 38.67 -10.65 4.11
CA SER A 161 39.64 -9.97 4.97
C SER A 161 40.74 -10.92 5.43
N ALA A 162 40.43 -12.19 5.70
CA ALA A 162 41.45 -13.20 6.01
C ALA A 162 42.37 -13.46 4.81
N ILE A 163 41.82 -13.63 3.60
CA ILE A 163 42.61 -13.82 2.36
C ILE A 163 43.53 -12.62 2.12
N LEU A 164 43.03 -11.38 2.24
CA LEU A 164 43.81 -10.16 2.06
C LEU A 164 44.90 -10.01 3.13
N SER A 165 44.60 -10.38 4.38
CA SER A 165 45.56 -10.35 5.48
C SER A 165 46.69 -11.36 5.25
N PHE A 166 46.38 -12.61 4.91
CA PHE A 166 47.40 -13.62 4.58
C PHE A 166 48.21 -13.23 3.35
N ALA A 167 47.57 -12.71 2.29
CA ALA A 167 48.28 -12.22 1.11
C ALA A 167 49.26 -11.09 1.46
N SER A 168 48.86 -10.18 2.36
CA SER A 168 49.72 -9.10 2.84
C SER A 168 50.88 -9.62 3.69
N MET A 169 50.64 -10.59 4.59
CA MET A 169 51.69 -11.22 5.40
C MET A 169 52.72 -11.95 4.54
N ILE A 170 52.28 -12.76 3.58
CA ILE A 170 53.21 -13.48 2.69
C ILE A 170 54.03 -12.50 1.85
N ARG A 171 53.42 -11.42 1.36
CA ARG A 171 54.13 -10.35 0.67
C ARG A 171 55.16 -9.68 1.58
N GLU A 172 54.84 -9.50 2.85
CA GLU A 172 55.75 -8.90 3.82
C GLU A 172 56.93 -9.81 4.17
N ASP A 173 56.69 -11.12 4.34
CA ASP A 173 57.72 -12.12 4.62
C ASP A 173 58.69 -12.30 3.45
N LEU A 174 58.21 -12.15 2.21
CA LEU A 174 59.03 -12.31 1.01
C LEU A 174 59.78 -11.04 0.59
N LYS A 175 59.67 -9.93 1.34
CA LYS A 175 60.14 -8.55 1.05
C LYS A 175 61.31 -8.37 0.06
N GLU A 176 62.37 -9.17 0.15
CA GLU A 176 63.59 -9.03 -0.68
C GLU A 176 63.70 -10.02 -1.86
N HIS A 177 62.84 -11.04 -1.95
CA HIS A 177 62.96 -12.15 -2.91
C HIS A 177 61.64 -12.52 -3.61
N ILE A 178 60.68 -11.61 -3.74
CA ILE A 178 59.43 -11.87 -4.48
C ILE A 178 59.72 -12.00 -5.97
N PRO A 179 59.45 -13.17 -6.60
CA PRO A 179 59.48 -13.28 -8.06
C PRO A 179 58.46 -12.34 -8.71
N ALA A 180 58.79 -11.71 -9.83
CA ALA A 180 57.93 -10.73 -10.51
C ALA A 180 56.50 -11.25 -10.81
N ASP A 181 56.38 -12.54 -11.12
CA ASP A 181 55.09 -13.20 -11.39
C ASP A 181 54.21 -13.28 -10.12
N LEU A 182 54.83 -13.51 -8.95
CA LEU A 182 54.15 -13.53 -7.65
C LEU A 182 53.72 -12.12 -7.20
N MET A 183 54.54 -11.10 -7.50
CA MET A 183 54.17 -9.69 -7.26
C MET A 183 52.88 -9.33 -7.99
N THR A 184 52.79 -9.71 -9.27
CA THR A 184 51.59 -9.50 -10.10
C THR A 184 50.38 -10.25 -9.52
N GLY A 185 50.58 -11.48 -9.03
CA GLY A 185 49.54 -12.25 -8.36
C GLY A 185 48.97 -11.57 -7.10
N PHE A 186 49.83 -11.05 -6.22
CA PHE A 186 49.41 -10.32 -5.02
C PHE A 186 48.62 -9.05 -5.35
N GLU A 187 49.03 -8.29 -6.37
CA GLU A 187 48.27 -7.13 -6.82
C GLU A 187 46.88 -7.50 -7.33
N VAL A 188 46.75 -8.60 -8.08
CA VAL A 188 45.46 -9.08 -8.58
C VAL A 188 44.55 -9.50 -7.42
N ILE A 189 45.08 -10.23 -6.43
CA ILE A 189 44.33 -10.64 -5.23
C ILE A 189 43.84 -9.41 -4.44
N ASN A 190 44.73 -8.45 -4.18
CA ASN A 190 44.37 -7.23 -3.46
C ASN A 190 43.33 -6.40 -4.20
N ARG A 191 43.51 -6.15 -5.50
CA ARG A 191 42.53 -5.43 -6.32
C ARG A 191 41.18 -6.16 -6.37
N GLY A 192 41.19 -7.49 -6.45
CA GLY A 192 39.99 -8.32 -6.46
C GLY A 192 39.24 -8.25 -5.14
N GLY A 193 39.94 -8.39 -4.02
CA GLY A 193 39.31 -8.34 -2.69
C GLY A 193 38.79 -6.95 -2.35
N ASP A 194 39.56 -5.90 -2.61
CA ASP A 194 39.08 -4.52 -2.43
C ASP A 194 37.81 -4.25 -3.24
N ARG A 195 37.73 -4.78 -4.47
CA ARG A 195 36.55 -4.62 -5.33
C ARG A 195 35.33 -5.35 -4.76
N VAL A 196 35.50 -6.56 -4.23
CA VAL A 196 34.39 -7.31 -3.63
C VAL A 196 33.90 -6.62 -2.36
N ILE A 197 34.80 -6.19 -1.46
CA ILE A 197 34.45 -5.45 -0.24
C ILE A 197 33.63 -4.21 -0.60
N ARG A 198 34.15 -3.37 -1.52
CA ARG A 198 33.44 -2.16 -1.94
C ARG A 198 32.07 -2.46 -2.55
N THR A 199 31.95 -3.52 -3.34
CA THR A 199 30.67 -3.88 -3.98
C THR A 199 29.64 -4.29 -2.93
N VAL A 200 30.06 -5.07 -1.95
CA VAL A 200 29.21 -5.49 -0.83
C VAL A 200 28.80 -4.29 0.02
N ASP A 201 29.73 -3.40 0.35
CA ASP A 201 29.44 -2.19 1.14
C ASP A 201 28.46 -1.26 0.41
N LEU A 202 28.60 -1.11 -0.92
CA LEU A 202 27.66 -0.35 -1.74
C LEU A 202 26.25 -0.96 -1.72
N MET A 203 26.13 -2.28 -1.79
CA MET A 203 24.84 -2.98 -1.71
C MET A 203 24.18 -2.80 -0.34
N LEU A 204 24.96 -2.85 0.75
CA LEU A 204 24.48 -2.58 2.10
C LEU A 204 23.95 -1.15 2.24
N ASN A 205 24.78 -0.16 1.90
CA ASN A 205 24.40 1.25 2.02
C ASN A 205 23.14 1.54 1.21
N MET A 206 23.02 0.97 0.00
CA MET A 206 21.81 1.11 -0.82
C MET A 206 20.59 0.48 -0.16
N SER A 207 20.75 -0.67 0.51
CA SER A 207 19.67 -1.32 1.27
C SER A 207 19.17 -0.42 2.40
N GLU A 208 20.08 0.10 3.23
CA GLU A 208 19.75 0.94 4.39
C GLU A 208 19.05 2.26 3.98
N ILE A 209 19.45 2.83 2.83
CA ILE A 209 18.81 4.02 2.27
C ILE A 209 17.38 3.69 1.81
N LEU A 210 17.18 2.58 1.12
CA LEU A 210 15.86 2.18 0.60
C LEU A 210 14.88 1.80 1.71
N THR A 211 15.36 1.26 2.83
CA THR A 211 14.55 0.91 4.00
C THR A 211 14.40 2.06 4.99
N ASN A 212 15.04 3.20 4.73
CA ASN A 212 15.07 4.36 5.63
C ASN A 212 15.59 4.01 7.03
N THR A 213 16.43 2.97 7.13
CA THR A 213 17.13 2.54 8.37
C THR A 213 18.51 3.18 8.50
N PHE A 214 19.01 3.81 7.44
CA PHE A 214 20.23 4.60 7.45
C PHE A 214 20.17 5.69 8.53
N ARG A 215 21.13 5.67 9.46
CA ARG A 215 21.21 6.64 10.56
C ARG A 215 22.25 7.70 10.25
N PHE A 216 21.78 8.90 9.94
CA PHE A 216 22.63 10.08 9.83
C PHE A 216 23.05 10.55 11.22
N ASN A 217 24.35 10.58 11.51
CA ASN A 217 24.88 10.99 12.80
C ASN A 217 25.76 12.26 12.67
N PRO A 218 25.13 13.45 12.56
CA PRO A 218 25.86 14.69 12.40
C PRO A 218 26.60 15.07 13.68
N GLN A 219 27.88 15.37 13.56
CA GLN A 219 28.71 15.95 14.61
C GLN A 219 29.43 17.20 14.09
N GLU A 220 29.80 18.08 15.01
CA GLU A 220 30.65 19.22 14.68
C GLU A 220 32.08 18.71 14.44
N LEU A 221 32.63 19.00 13.27
CA LEU A 221 33.94 18.52 12.84
C LEU A 221 34.65 19.56 11.97
N ASP A 222 35.98 19.56 12.01
CA ASP A 222 36.81 20.37 11.13
C ASP A 222 37.09 19.59 9.84
N PHE A 223 36.62 20.12 8.72
CA PHE A 223 36.72 19.42 7.43
C PHE A 223 38.17 19.07 7.05
N PHE A 224 39.12 19.94 7.35
CA PHE A 224 40.49 19.75 6.91
C PHE A 224 41.25 18.79 7.81
N SER A 225 41.21 19.00 9.13
CA SER A 225 41.92 18.14 10.07
C SER A 225 41.30 16.76 10.18
N ASP A 226 39.97 16.68 10.20
CA ASP A 226 39.28 15.43 10.56
C ASP A 226 39.03 14.55 9.32
N ILE A 227 38.96 15.14 8.12
CA ILE A 227 38.63 14.42 6.87
C ILE A 227 39.74 14.55 5.82
N PHE A 228 40.01 15.77 5.36
CA PHE A 228 40.74 15.98 4.11
C PHE A 228 42.20 15.51 4.16
N TYR A 229 42.96 15.85 5.22
CA TYR A 229 44.40 15.56 5.25
C TYR A 229 44.72 14.07 5.25
N SER A 230 43.96 13.26 6.00
CA SER A 230 44.12 11.81 6.02
C SER A 230 43.92 11.20 4.64
N ILE A 231 42.85 11.62 3.94
CA ILE A 231 42.53 11.13 2.59
C ILE A 231 43.56 11.62 1.56
N PHE A 232 43.99 12.88 1.66
CA PHE A 232 45.00 13.45 0.78
C PHE A 232 46.32 12.67 0.89
N ASP A 233 46.80 12.43 2.13
CA ASP A 233 48.03 11.68 2.37
C ASP A 233 47.95 10.23 1.90
N LYS A 234 46.83 9.55 2.15
CA LYS A 234 46.56 8.19 1.65
C LYS A 234 46.69 8.12 0.12
N ASN A 235 46.19 9.13 -0.60
CA ASN A 235 46.15 9.13 -2.06
C ASN A 235 47.41 9.70 -2.73
N LYS A 236 48.35 10.31 -1.98
CA LYS A 236 49.64 10.80 -2.52
C LYS A 236 50.43 9.72 -3.24
N ASN A 237 50.52 8.53 -2.65
CA ASN A 237 51.29 7.42 -3.23
C ASN A 237 50.66 6.94 -4.53
N TYR A 238 49.33 6.84 -4.58
CA TYR A 238 48.60 6.46 -5.79
C TYR A 238 48.75 7.49 -6.93
N ALA A 239 48.68 8.78 -6.62
CA ALA A 239 48.95 9.83 -7.61
C ALA A 239 50.40 9.80 -8.11
N LYS A 240 51.36 9.54 -7.22
CA LYS A 240 52.78 9.42 -7.56
C LYS A 240 53.04 8.24 -8.49
N GLU A 241 52.42 7.09 -8.25
CA GLU A 241 52.49 5.92 -9.13
C GLU A 241 51.96 6.21 -10.54
N LYS A 242 50.90 7.03 -10.66
CA LYS A 242 50.37 7.50 -11.96
C LYS A 242 51.10 8.71 -12.54
N ASN A 243 52.20 9.20 -11.95
CA ASN A 243 52.90 10.42 -12.35
C ASN A 243 52.00 11.67 -12.43
N ILE A 244 51.04 11.79 -11.51
CA ILE A 244 50.13 12.93 -11.40
C ILE A 244 50.63 13.89 -10.32
N LYS A 245 50.74 15.17 -10.66
CA LYS A 245 50.99 16.24 -9.70
C LYS A 245 49.74 16.46 -8.85
N PHE A 246 49.76 16.00 -7.61
CA PHE A 246 48.62 16.10 -6.70
C PHE A 246 48.81 17.26 -5.71
N GLU A 247 47.99 18.29 -5.85
CA GLU A 247 48.07 19.53 -5.06
C GLU A 247 46.72 19.84 -4.43
N TYR A 248 46.68 20.74 -3.46
CA TYR A 248 45.44 21.32 -2.97
C TYR A 248 45.66 22.79 -2.62
N THR A 249 44.57 23.55 -2.52
CA THR A 249 44.62 24.94 -2.02
C THR A 249 43.45 25.16 -1.09
N ASN A 250 43.73 25.44 0.18
CA ASN A 250 42.70 25.83 1.14
C ASN A 250 42.43 27.35 1.02
N GLN A 251 41.20 27.72 0.69
CA GLN A 251 40.72 29.11 0.68
C GLN A 251 39.57 29.35 1.66
N SER A 252 39.25 28.35 2.49
CA SER A 252 38.14 28.43 3.44
C SER A 252 38.47 29.40 4.57
N LYS A 253 37.40 30.02 5.11
CA LYS A 253 37.43 30.87 6.31
C LYS A 253 36.67 30.27 7.48
N CYS A 254 36.02 29.14 7.26
CA CYS A 254 35.23 28.41 8.25
C CYS A 254 35.45 26.92 8.00
N ASP A 255 36.14 26.27 8.93
CA ASP A 255 36.55 24.88 8.78
C ASP A 255 35.66 23.93 9.58
N SER A 256 34.95 24.44 10.60
CA SER A 256 33.93 23.70 11.35
C SER A 256 32.63 23.55 10.54
N ILE A 257 32.18 22.31 10.40
CA ILE A 257 30.94 21.92 9.74
C ILE A 257 30.17 20.93 10.62
N LEU A 258 28.85 20.90 10.45
CA LEU A 258 28.00 19.88 11.06
C LEU A 258 27.72 18.79 10.02
N ALA A 259 28.36 17.62 10.17
CA ALA A 259 28.26 16.54 9.19
C ALA A 259 28.49 15.16 9.83
N ASP A 260 28.10 14.11 9.10
CA ASP A 260 28.46 12.73 9.46
C ASP A 260 29.88 12.43 8.94
N GLU A 261 30.82 12.22 9.85
CA GLU A 261 32.24 12.02 9.55
C GLU A 261 32.48 10.81 8.62
N PHE A 262 31.76 9.71 8.84
CA PHE A 262 31.95 8.49 8.06
C PHE A 262 31.48 8.67 6.62
N MET A 263 30.31 9.30 6.43
CA MET A 263 29.81 9.62 5.10
C MET A 263 30.73 10.59 4.37
N LEU A 264 31.19 11.63 5.06
CA LEU A 264 32.02 12.65 4.44
C LEU A 264 33.39 12.11 4.04
N ASN A 265 33.98 11.23 4.87
CA ASN A 265 35.18 10.48 4.51
C ASN A 265 34.99 9.67 3.22
N GLN A 266 33.89 8.92 3.09
CA GLN A 266 33.62 8.15 1.88
C GLN A 266 33.42 9.04 0.65
N ILE A 267 32.69 10.14 0.77
CA ILE A 267 32.43 11.06 -0.34
C ILE A 267 33.76 11.65 -0.84
N VAL A 268 34.57 12.18 0.07
CA VAL A 268 35.84 12.83 -0.27
C VAL A 268 36.83 11.82 -0.85
N ASP A 269 36.97 10.62 -0.26
CA ASP A 269 37.87 9.57 -0.79
C ASP A 269 37.42 9.11 -2.17
N ASN A 270 36.12 8.92 -2.41
CA ASN A 270 35.62 8.54 -3.72
C ASN A 270 35.87 9.61 -4.79
N ILE A 271 35.69 10.89 -4.45
CA ILE A 271 35.95 11.99 -5.39
C ILE A 271 37.44 12.06 -5.74
N ILE A 272 38.32 12.07 -4.74
CA ILE A 272 39.77 12.16 -4.93
C ILE A 272 40.29 10.93 -5.69
N ASN A 273 39.86 9.72 -5.30
CA ASN A 273 40.27 8.49 -5.96
C ASN A 273 39.85 8.47 -7.42
N ASN A 274 38.61 8.89 -7.73
CA ASN A 274 38.13 9.01 -9.10
C ASN A 274 38.93 10.05 -9.90
N ALA A 275 39.24 11.21 -9.32
CA ALA A 275 40.02 12.24 -9.99
C ALA A 275 41.41 11.73 -10.39
N ILE A 276 42.10 11.00 -9.51
CA ILE A 276 43.41 10.40 -9.81
C ILE A 276 43.26 9.24 -10.81
N LYS A 277 42.27 8.37 -10.61
CA LYS A 277 42.03 7.19 -11.44
C LYS A 277 41.75 7.55 -12.90
N PHE A 278 40.95 8.57 -13.16
CA PHE A 278 40.52 8.97 -14.51
C PHE A 278 41.39 10.07 -15.13
N THR A 279 42.47 10.48 -14.46
CA THR A 279 43.48 11.36 -15.04
C THR A 279 44.65 10.51 -15.55
N ASP A 280 45.03 10.69 -16.81
CA ASP A 280 46.09 9.91 -17.48
C ASP A 280 47.47 10.60 -17.44
N GLY A 281 47.55 11.80 -16.85
CA GLY A 281 48.79 12.56 -16.63
C GLY A 281 48.52 14.05 -16.35
N GLY A 282 49.51 14.78 -15.85
CA GLY A 282 49.38 16.21 -15.53
C GLY A 282 49.15 16.44 -14.03
N SER A 283 48.06 17.11 -13.66
CA SER A 283 47.80 17.48 -12.27
C SER A 283 46.35 17.28 -11.85
N VAL A 284 46.15 16.91 -10.58
CA VAL A 284 44.86 16.95 -9.87
C VAL A 284 45.04 17.96 -8.72
N LYS A 285 44.15 18.95 -8.65
CA LYS A 285 44.24 20.07 -7.71
C LYS A 285 42.89 20.37 -7.05
#